data_AF-F2RX00-F1
#
_entry.id   AF-F2RX00-F1
#
_cell.length_a   1.000
_cell.length_b   1.000
_cell.length_c   1.000
_cell.angle_alpha   90.00
_cell.angle_beta   90.00
_cell.angle_gamma   90.00
#
_symmetry.space_group_name_H-M   'P 1'
#
loop_
_entity.id
_entity.type
_entity.pdbx_description
1 polymer ?
#
loop_
_entity_poly.entity_id
_entity_poly.type
_entity_poly.pdbx_seq_one_letter_code
_entity_poly.pdbx_strand_id
1 'polypeptide(L)'
;MTAVRASPDITAMRAQLPYVDYERYSHIPSEEHARPIRNRAAMLVSPEWKTLMPTYGSQHIHNAADFSLWCEETAEFKHPTREQQLWVLRHYRAKEVRFEYPLIIVITDTPPRPLTLTIAGVAALFVPDAPICTGVSVNTAYASPRVPDPSPVILKRWMAPTRRETDLILKSLARLCNVKAINWFGLYCYIELHTDDGRSYKRHSLPGLVAGKTTTYHHSVNRFWDEPENLGLIRRIDSRVSAAISPLQDQTDYLRKGSGVLQPGVRIAAGHPDSSTTPSIPELGTSCGVRLRHSTGRLAVTIGSQAQDCQDIYHPDTANGPKIGTVVERWPSLSIAMVDLDSSLRFSNSGYFQAASPKCLVRSDNVPNGTWCSCDGVSTGLVFLHCQGLRISSICGKDIEGGGYPREFSYLTEKLYSTFGPVGGRLTDGIRGAPIVKEVSSRTADSGGDVCGMFCSGDEFIAMAPVLDDIIEAGWELY
;
A
#
# COMPACT_ATOMS: atom_id res chain seq x y z
N MET A 1 25.07 1.95 4.50
CA MET A 1 24.41 3.22 4.84
C MET A 1 23.08 3.23 4.11
N THR A 2 21.96 3.32 4.82
CA THR A 2 20.68 3.68 4.22
C THR A 2 20.76 5.13 3.76
N ALA A 3 20.53 5.40 2.49
CA ALA A 3 20.59 6.75 1.95
C ALA A 3 19.32 7.50 2.37
N VAL A 4 19.42 8.55 3.17
CA VAL A 4 18.25 9.42 3.43
C VAL A 4 17.95 10.22 2.16
N ARG A 5 16.67 10.49 1.87
CA ARG A 5 16.31 11.39 0.77
C ARG A 5 16.99 12.74 0.96
N ALA A 6 17.52 13.30 -0.13
CA ALA A 6 18.24 14.57 -0.09
C ALA A 6 17.28 15.77 -0.13
N SER A 7 16.00 15.53 -0.43
CA SER A 7 14.99 16.57 -0.63
C SER A 7 14.58 17.24 0.70
N PRO A 8 14.82 18.56 0.87
CA PRO A 8 14.31 19.32 2.01
C PRO A 8 12.78 19.37 2.04
N ASP A 9 12.14 19.29 0.89
CA ASP A 9 10.69 19.43 0.70
C ASP A 9 9.91 18.31 1.39
N ILE A 10 10.39 17.06 1.29
CA ILE A 10 9.78 15.89 1.95
C ILE A 10 9.95 15.99 3.47
N THR A 11 11.09 16.49 3.93
CA THR A 11 11.36 16.71 5.37
C THR A 11 10.45 17.80 5.92
N ALA A 12 10.31 18.92 5.20
CA ALA A 12 9.45 20.03 5.58
C ALA A 12 7.97 19.64 5.60
N MET A 13 7.52 18.84 4.63
CA MET A 13 6.16 18.29 4.60
C MET A 13 5.85 17.49 5.86
N ARG A 14 6.71 16.54 6.23
CA ARG A 14 6.51 15.67 7.40
C ARG A 14 6.45 16.44 8.71
N ALA A 15 7.30 17.44 8.87
CA ALA A 15 7.31 18.29 10.07
C ALA A 15 5.97 19.03 10.30
N GLN A 16 5.17 19.22 9.24
CA GLN A 16 3.85 19.86 9.32
C GLN A 16 2.70 18.87 9.58
N LEU A 17 2.98 17.57 9.63
CA LEU A 17 1.97 16.50 9.68
C LEU A 17 2.11 15.61 10.92
N PRO A 18 1.77 16.10 12.12
CA PRO A 18 2.04 15.43 13.39
C PRO A 18 1.29 14.11 13.61
N TYR A 19 0.25 13.82 12.81
CA TYR A 19 -0.55 12.58 12.90
C TYR A 19 -0.13 11.51 11.89
N VAL A 20 0.92 11.76 11.11
CA VAL A 20 1.50 10.79 10.16
C VAL A 20 3.04 10.78 10.18
N ASP A 21 3.65 11.40 11.20
CA ASP A 21 5.10 11.37 11.42
C ASP A 21 5.50 10.18 12.30
N TYR A 22 5.87 9.08 11.63
CA TYR A 22 6.34 7.86 12.24
C TYR A 22 7.87 7.79 12.33
N GLU A 23 8.58 8.82 11.87
CA GLU A 23 10.04 8.82 11.84
C GLU A 23 10.63 9.38 13.13
N ARG A 24 11.73 8.77 13.56
CA ARG A 24 12.65 9.46 14.48
C ARG A 24 13.23 10.65 13.72
N TYR A 25 13.15 11.85 14.31
CA TYR A 25 14.09 12.92 14.04
C TYR A 25 15.51 12.34 13.92
N SER A 26 15.97 12.16 12.69
CA SER A 26 17.36 11.81 12.41
C SER A 26 18.22 13.06 12.25
N HIS A 27 17.67 14.26 12.46
CA HIS A 27 18.24 15.56 12.10
C HIS A 27 17.52 16.66 12.90
N ILE A 28 18.12 17.63 13.63
CA ILE A 28 19.08 18.73 13.26
C ILE A 28 19.13 19.74 14.47
N PRO A 29 20.07 20.72 14.67
CA PRO A 29 20.93 21.42 13.69
C PRO A 29 22.42 21.56 14.02
N SER A 30 23.14 22.05 13.00
CA SER A 30 24.42 22.74 13.12
C SER A 30 24.39 23.87 14.15
N GLU A 31 25.32 23.86 15.08
CA GLU A 31 26.10 25.06 15.41
C GLU A 31 27.54 24.63 15.72
N GLU A 32 28.46 25.49 15.28
CA GLU A 32 29.88 25.53 15.63
C GLU A 32 30.88 24.63 14.89
N HIS A 33 31.43 25.21 13.82
CA HIS A 33 32.87 25.39 13.58
C HIS A 33 33.77 24.13 13.50
N ALA A 34 34.25 23.90 12.28
CA ALA A 34 35.62 23.46 11.93
C ALA A 34 36.28 22.36 12.80
N ARG A 35 36.32 21.12 12.30
CA ARG A 35 37.54 20.33 11.98
C ARG A 35 37.20 18.84 11.75
N PRO A 36 38.02 18.11 10.97
CA PRO A 36 37.77 16.71 10.65
C PRO A 36 38.29 15.82 11.79
N ILE A 37 37.41 15.06 12.43
CA ILE A 37 37.83 13.99 13.35
C ILE A 37 37.41 12.65 12.75
N ARG A 38 38.43 11.95 12.24
CA ARG A 38 38.44 10.51 11.97
C ARG A 38 38.01 9.74 13.22
N ASN A 39 37.32 8.63 12.98
CA ASN A 39 37.02 7.55 13.93
C ASN A 39 36.03 7.87 15.05
N ARG A 40 34.74 7.65 14.75
CA ARG A 40 33.83 7.01 15.70
C ARG A 40 33.06 5.92 14.98
N ALA A 41 33.08 4.72 15.56
CA ALA A 41 32.33 3.55 15.12
C ALA A 41 30.87 3.96 14.81
N ALA A 42 30.48 3.76 13.55
CA ALA A 42 29.12 4.02 13.10
C ALA A 42 28.17 3.08 13.84
N MET A 43 27.32 3.63 14.72
CA MET A 43 26.16 2.87 15.22
C MET A 43 25.28 2.56 14.01
N LEU A 44 25.17 1.28 13.65
CA LEU A 44 24.15 0.79 12.73
C LEU A 44 22.78 1.11 13.35
N VAL A 45 22.10 2.13 12.85
CA VAL A 45 20.69 2.37 13.17
C VAL A 45 19.87 1.51 12.21
N SER A 46 19.58 0.28 12.62
CA SER A 46 18.60 -0.58 11.95
C SER A 46 17.21 -0.23 12.50
N PRO A 47 16.19 0.08 11.67
CA PRO A 47 14.84 0.29 12.17
C PRO A 47 14.22 -1.08 12.47
N GLU A 48 14.10 -1.44 13.74
CA GLU A 48 13.81 -2.83 14.13
C GLU A 48 12.43 -3.01 14.75
N TRP A 49 11.57 -3.79 14.12
CA TRP A 49 10.37 -4.32 14.76
C TRP A 49 10.73 -5.14 16.01
N LYS A 50 9.99 -4.97 17.13
CA LYS A 50 10.14 -5.81 18.33
C LYS A 50 9.83 -7.26 18.01
N THR A 51 8.75 -7.46 17.26
CA THR A 51 8.32 -8.77 16.78
C THR A 51 7.55 -8.56 15.50
N LEU A 52 7.92 -9.29 14.45
CA LEU A 52 7.19 -9.31 13.20
C LEU A 52 6.50 -10.67 13.10
N MET A 53 5.18 -10.66 12.98
CA MET A 53 4.38 -11.87 12.81
C MET A 53 4.06 -12.06 11.33
N PRO A 54 3.94 -13.31 10.85
CA PRO A 54 3.46 -13.60 9.51
C PRO A 54 2.00 -13.21 9.32
N THR A 55 1.28 -12.87 10.40
CA THR A 55 -0.10 -12.36 10.33
C THR A 55 -0.23 -11.11 11.20
N TYR A 56 -1.41 -10.88 11.76
CA TYR A 56 -1.64 -9.86 12.78
C TYR A 56 -0.84 -10.16 14.07
N GLY A 57 -0.70 -9.15 14.93
CA GLY A 57 0.01 -9.27 16.22
C GLY A 57 1.43 -8.71 16.23
N SER A 58 1.93 -8.24 15.08
CA SER A 58 3.24 -7.59 14.98
C SER A 58 3.36 -6.39 15.93
N GLN A 59 4.55 -6.21 16.51
CA GLN A 59 4.85 -5.16 17.46
C GLN A 59 5.99 -4.28 16.95
N HIS A 60 5.69 -3.01 16.73
CA HIS A 60 6.66 -2.00 16.36
C HIS A 60 7.57 -1.62 17.54
N ILE A 61 8.76 -1.06 17.27
CA ILE A 61 9.73 -0.65 18.30
C ILE A 61 9.18 0.33 19.32
N HIS A 62 8.27 1.19 18.88
CA HIS A 62 7.61 2.21 19.70
C HIS A 62 6.33 1.71 20.38
N ASN A 63 5.98 0.43 20.24
CA ASN A 63 4.92 -0.16 21.02
C ASN A 63 5.31 -0.17 22.50
N ALA A 64 4.71 0.68 23.32
CA ALA A 64 5.03 0.81 24.74
C ALA A 64 4.26 -0.18 25.63
N ALA A 65 3.27 -0.89 25.10
CA ALA A 65 2.49 -1.84 25.87
C ALA A 65 3.33 -3.07 26.23
N ASP A 66 3.23 -3.51 27.47
CA ASP A 66 3.81 -4.75 28.00
C ASP A 66 2.86 -5.95 27.87
N PHE A 67 1.71 -5.75 27.24
CA PHE A 67 0.72 -6.78 26.93
C PHE A 67 0.44 -6.87 25.43
N SER A 68 -0.16 -7.98 25.00
CA SER A 68 -0.64 -8.20 23.63
C SER A 68 -2.15 -8.39 23.62
N LEU A 69 -2.82 -7.76 22.66
CA LEU A 69 -4.23 -8.03 22.36
C LEU A 69 -4.39 -9.09 21.27
N TRP A 70 -3.31 -9.46 20.57
CA TRP A 70 -3.30 -10.59 19.66
C TRP A 70 -3.02 -11.90 20.40
N CYS A 71 -3.81 -12.93 20.10
CA CYS A 71 -3.64 -14.28 20.61
C CYS A 71 -3.21 -15.22 19.49
N GLU A 72 -1.96 -15.67 19.52
CA GLU A 72 -1.41 -16.56 18.48
C GLU A 72 -2.12 -17.92 18.42
N GLU A 73 -2.45 -18.51 19.56
CA GLU A 73 -3.11 -19.83 19.65
C GLU A 73 -4.46 -19.88 18.92
N THR A 74 -5.22 -18.77 19.00
CA THR A 74 -6.55 -18.67 18.38
C THR A 74 -6.51 -17.91 17.05
N ALA A 75 -5.39 -17.25 16.75
CA ALA A 75 -5.26 -16.28 15.66
C ALA A 75 -6.38 -15.21 15.69
N GLU A 76 -6.68 -14.68 16.88
CA GLU A 76 -7.71 -13.66 17.09
C GLU A 76 -7.25 -12.52 18.01
N PHE A 77 -7.91 -11.36 17.84
CA PHE A 77 -7.79 -10.26 18.78
C PHE A 77 -8.72 -10.45 19.98
N LYS A 78 -8.19 -10.21 21.18
CA LYS A 78 -8.93 -10.19 22.44
C LYS A 78 -9.33 -8.76 22.75
N HIS A 79 -10.50 -8.56 23.37
CA HIS A 79 -10.86 -7.25 23.92
C HIS A 79 -9.95 -6.91 25.11
N PRO A 80 -9.55 -5.63 25.27
CA PRO A 80 -8.72 -5.21 26.39
C PRO A 80 -9.49 -5.37 27.70
N THR A 81 -8.76 -5.64 28.78
CA THR A 81 -9.30 -5.48 30.14
C THR A 81 -9.51 -3.99 30.45
N ARG A 82 -10.31 -3.68 31.48
CA ARG A 82 -10.50 -2.30 31.94
C ARG A 82 -9.17 -1.61 32.28
N GLU A 83 -8.24 -2.34 32.88
CA GLU A 83 -6.91 -1.81 33.24
C GLU A 83 -6.08 -1.50 32.00
N GLN A 84 -6.07 -2.41 31.02
CA GLN A 84 -5.38 -2.21 29.74
C GLN A 84 -5.97 -1.01 28.97
N GLN A 85 -7.29 -0.88 28.92
CA GLN A 85 -7.96 0.26 28.30
C GLN A 85 -7.59 1.58 29.00
N LEU A 86 -7.61 1.62 30.33
CA LEU A 86 -7.21 2.79 31.11
C LEU A 86 -5.73 3.13 30.92
N TRP A 87 -4.87 2.12 30.75
CA TRP A 87 -3.47 2.33 30.43
C TRP A 87 -3.29 3.05 29.09
N VAL A 88 -3.98 2.60 28.02
CA VAL A 88 -3.89 3.24 26.69
C VAL A 88 -4.37 4.68 26.75
N LEU A 89 -5.52 4.92 27.40
CA LEU A 89 -6.08 6.27 27.59
C LEU A 89 -5.09 7.21 28.28
N ARG A 90 -4.48 6.77 29.38
CA ARG A 90 -3.55 7.58 30.17
C ARG A 90 -2.21 7.79 29.46
N HIS A 91 -1.64 6.73 28.89
CA HIS A 91 -0.32 6.77 28.26
C HIS A 91 -0.29 7.73 27.06
N TYR A 92 -1.32 7.67 26.21
CA TYR A 92 -1.42 8.53 25.01
C TYR A 92 -2.23 9.82 25.22
N ARG A 93 -2.61 10.12 26.48
CA ARG A 93 -3.44 11.27 26.84
C ARG A 93 -4.69 11.39 25.95
N ALA A 94 -5.30 10.24 25.67
CA ALA A 94 -6.39 10.16 24.71
C ALA A 94 -7.69 10.66 25.32
N LYS A 95 -8.45 11.42 24.53
CA LYS A 95 -9.85 11.78 24.83
C LYS A 95 -10.74 10.54 24.78
N GLU A 96 -10.48 9.69 23.79
CA GLU A 96 -11.22 8.46 23.51
C GLU A 96 -10.28 7.44 22.83
N VAL A 97 -10.52 6.16 23.08
CA VAL A 97 -9.84 5.06 22.39
C VAL A 97 -10.89 4.08 21.89
N ARG A 98 -10.86 3.77 20.60
CA ARG A 98 -11.72 2.78 19.95
C ARG A 98 -10.91 1.53 19.60
N PHE A 99 -11.38 0.38 20.07
CA PHE A 99 -10.76 -0.92 19.78
C PHE A 99 -11.55 -1.61 18.66
N GLU A 100 -11.23 -1.27 17.41
CA GLU A 100 -11.96 -1.67 16.21
C GLU A 100 -11.06 -2.52 15.31
N TYR A 101 -10.85 -3.76 15.75
CA TYR A 101 -9.89 -4.64 15.11
C TYR A 101 -10.12 -4.79 13.60
N PRO A 102 -9.06 -4.71 12.78
CA PRO A 102 -7.65 -4.84 13.15
C PRO A 102 -6.92 -3.51 13.50
N LEU A 103 -7.66 -2.44 13.79
CA LEU A 103 -7.13 -1.12 14.15
C LEU A 103 -7.49 -0.73 15.60
N ILE A 104 -6.63 0.07 16.22
CA ILE A 104 -6.98 0.87 17.40
C ILE A 104 -6.92 2.33 16.99
N ILE A 105 -8.00 3.07 17.23
CA ILE A 105 -8.06 4.51 16.96
C ILE A 105 -7.92 5.26 18.27
N VAL A 106 -6.88 6.07 18.38
CA VAL A 106 -6.55 6.91 19.53
C VAL A 106 -6.87 8.35 19.17
N ILE A 107 -7.89 8.90 19.80
CA ILE A 107 -8.32 10.29 19.61
C ILE A 107 -7.59 11.15 20.65
N THR A 108 -6.67 12.01 20.22
CA THR A 108 -5.79 12.81 21.09
C THR A 108 -5.33 14.09 20.40
N ASP A 109 -5.24 15.19 21.16
CA ASP A 109 -4.64 16.44 20.65
C ASP A 109 -3.11 16.44 20.69
N THR A 110 -2.55 15.47 21.42
CA THR A 110 -1.10 15.37 21.67
C THR A 110 -0.61 14.00 21.20
N PRO A 111 -0.58 13.75 19.88
CA PRO A 111 -0.04 12.50 19.35
C PRO A 111 1.41 12.32 19.83
N PRO A 112 1.83 11.07 20.13
CA PRO A 112 3.22 10.78 20.50
C PRO A 112 4.17 11.15 19.36
N ARG A 113 5.41 11.53 19.70
CA ARG A 113 6.45 11.84 18.72
C ARG A 113 7.72 11.03 19.04
N PRO A 114 8.13 10.08 18.18
CA PRO A 114 7.45 9.64 16.96
C PRO A 114 6.13 8.93 17.25
N LEU A 115 5.27 8.83 16.24
CA LEU A 115 4.08 8.00 16.32
C LEU A 115 4.44 6.52 16.48
N THR A 116 3.57 5.78 17.17
CA THR A 116 3.67 4.32 17.19
C THR A 116 2.80 3.70 16.12
N LEU A 117 3.36 2.77 15.32
CA LEU A 117 2.59 2.00 14.34
C LEU A 117 1.70 0.94 15.00
N THR A 118 2.00 0.53 16.23
CA THR A 118 1.24 -0.53 16.91
C THR A 118 1.09 -0.26 18.41
N ILE A 119 -0.06 -0.60 18.97
CA ILE A 119 -0.32 -0.64 20.41
C ILE A 119 -0.74 -2.07 20.77
N ALA A 120 -0.01 -2.71 21.68
CA ALA A 120 -0.30 -4.07 22.13
C ALA A 120 -0.47 -5.11 20.98
N GLY A 121 0.33 -4.98 19.92
CA GLY A 121 0.29 -5.88 18.75
C GLY A 121 -0.81 -5.58 17.73
N VAL A 122 -1.56 -4.48 17.91
CA VAL A 122 -2.61 -4.02 16.99
C VAL A 122 -2.13 -2.75 16.29
N ALA A 123 -2.44 -2.62 15.00
CA ALA A 123 -2.11 -1.42 14.24
C ALA A 123 -2.81 -0.19 14.85
N ALA A 124 -2.07 0.91 15.02
CA ALA A 124 -2.54 2.09 15.75
C ALA A 124 -2.67 3.31 14.84
N LEU A 125 -3.82 3.98 14.95
CA LEU A 125 -4.14 5.21 14.26
C LEU A 125 -4.34 6.33 15.29
N PHE A 126 -3.64 7.46 15.10
CA PHE A 126 -3.81 8.65 15.92
C PHE A 126 -4.56 9.73 15.13
N VAL A 127 -5.57 10.32 15.74
CA VAL A 127 -6.39 11.37 15.14
C VAL A 127 -6.71 12.48 16.16
N PRO A 128 -6.89 13.74 15.74
CA PRO A 128 -7.23 14.83 16.65
C PRO A 128 -8.66 14.72 17.21
N ASP A 129 -9.59 14.26 16.37
CA ASP A 129 -11.03 14.23 16.63
C ASP A 129 -11.63 12.88 16.20
N ALA A 130 -12.78 12.56 16.78
CA ALA A 130 -13.52 11.34 16.47
C ALA A 130 -13.96 11.32 14.99
N PRO A 131 -13.58 10.29 14.20
CA PRO A 131 -14.17 10.10 12.90
C PRO A 131 -15.66 9.74 13.07
N ILE A 132 -16.50 10.32 12.20
CA ILE A 132 -17.96 10.14 12.22
C ILE A 132 -18.33 8.68 11.91
N CYS A 133 -17.51 7.99 11.12
CA CYS A 133 -17.69 6.58 10.80
C CYS A 133 -16.34 5.86 10.73
N THR A 134 -16.30 4.64 11.25
CA THR A 134 -15.13 3.75 11.23
C THR A 134 -15.37 2.50 10.38
N GLY A 135 -16.61 2.33 9.91
CA GLY A 135 -17.01 1.28 8.99
C GLY A 135 -17.11 1.79 7.56
N VAL A 136 -16.90 0.88 6.61
CA VAL A 136 -17.12 1.14 5.19
C VAL A 136 -18.61 0.99 4.91
N SER A 137 -19.23 1.97 4.25
CA SER A 137 -20.66 2.00 3.94
C SER A 137 -20.92 1.39 2.57
N VAL A 138 -22.12 0.83 2.38
CA VAL A 138 -22.61 0.41 1.07
C VAL A 138 -23.90 1.14 0.75
N ASN A 139 -24.13 1.39 -0.55
CA ASN A 139 -25.32 2.08 -1.03
C ASN A 139 -26.57 1.17 -1.14
N THR A 140 -26.52 -0.06 -0.61
CA THR A 140 -27.62 -1.04 -0.76
C THR A 140 -27.99 -1.75 0.54
N ALA A 141 -29.16 -2.41 0.53
CA ALA A 141 -29.64 -3.27 1.60
C ALA A 141 -30.00 -4.69 1.09
N TYR A 142 -29.18 -5.25 0.18
CA TYR A 142 -29.45 -6.56 -0.43
C TYR A 142 -29.10 -7.74 0.47
N ALA A 143 -28.12 -7.59 1.37
CA ALA A 143 -27.64 -8.65 2.24
C ALA A 143 -28.72 -9.14 3.23
N SER A 144 -28.76 -10.45 3.47
CA SER A 144 -29.70 -11.09 4.38
C SER A 144 -29.07 -12.30 5.09
N PRO A 145 -29.14 -12.38 6.42
CA PRO A 145 -28.68 -13.56 7.17
C PRO A 145 -29.58 -14.78 6.94
N ARG A 146 -30.74 -14.62 6.29
CA ARG A 146 -31.66 -15.73 5.98
C ARG A 146 -31.34 -16.44 4.67
N VAL A 147 -30.55 -15.80 3.81
CA VAL A 147 -30.07 -16.43 2.58
C VAL A 147 -28.79 -17.19 2.95
N PRO A 148 -28.74 -18.52 2.74
CA PRO A 148 -27.58 -19.34 3.12
C PRO A 148 -26.29 -18.87 2.46
N ASP A 149 -25.17 -19.11 3.13
CA ASP A 149 -23.84 -18.91 2.52
C ASP A 149 -23.72 -19.83 1.30
N PRO A 150 -23.53 -19.28 0.09
CA PRO A 150 -23.47 -20.08 -1.13
C PRO A 150 -22.12 -20.78 -1.29
N SER A 151 -21.09 -20.37 -0.55
CA SER A 151 -19.72 -20.83 -0.75
C SER A 151 -19.51 -22.24 -0.18
N PRO A 152 -18.87 -23.15 -0.94
CA PRO A 152 -18.42 -24.44 -0.41
C PRO A 152 -17.14 -24.33 0.44
N VAL A 153 -16.52 -23.15 0.47
CA VAL A 153 -15.30 -22.84 1.24
C VAL A 153 -15.67 -21.94 2.41
N ILE A 154 -15.13 -22.22 3.59
CA ILE A 154 -15.19 -21.32 4.75
C ILE A 154 -13.79 -20.81 5.04
N LEU A 155 -13.60 -19.50 4.94
CA LEU A 155 -12.30 -18.87 5.13
C LEU A 155 -11.98 -18.74 6.61
N LYS A 156 -10.68 -18.80 6.94
CA LYS A 156 -10.21 -18.39 8.26
C LYS A 156 -10.55 -16.92 8.48
N ARG A 157 -10.94 -16.59 9.72
CA ARG A 157 -11.56 -15.31 10.09
C ARG A 157 -10.81 -14.07 9.59
N TRP A 158 -9.49 -14.07 9.60
CA TRP A 158 -8.66 -12.91 9.20
C TRP A 158 -7.94 -13.09 7.85
N MET A 159 -8.14 -14.22 7.17
CA MET A 159 -7.43 -14.53 5.92
C MET A 159 -8.29 -14.20 4.69
N ALA A 160 -7.60 -13.92 3.59
CA ALA A 160 -8.16 -13.85 2.24
C ALA A 160 -8.16 -15.25 1.59
N PRO A 161 -9.02 -15.50 0.58
CA PRO A 161 -9.00 -16.75 -0.16
C PRO A 161 -7.75 -16.89 -1.02
N THR A 162 -7.31 -18.13 -1.21
CA THR A 162 -6.36 -18.50 -2.28
C THR A 162 -7.02 -18.40 -3.67
N ARG A 163 -6.23 -18.48 -4.74
CA ARG A 163 -6.75 -18.51 -6.13
C ARG A 163 -7.78 -19.61 -6.34
N ARG A 164 -7.48 -20.83 -5.86
CA ARG A 164 -8.38 -21.99 -5.98
C ARG A 164 -9.70 -21.79 -5.22
N GLU A 165 -9.66 -21.22 -4.02
CA GLU A 165 -10.86 -20.92 -3.24
C GLU A 165 -11.69 -19.82 -3.89
N THR A 166 -11.03 -18.80 -4.44
CA THR A 166 -11.67 -17.71 -5.18
C THR A 166 -12.50 -18.23 -6.35
N ASP A 167 -11.96 -19.15 -7.15
CA ASP A 167 -12.70 -19.77 -8.25
C ASP A 167 -13.97 -20.49 -7.79
N LEU A 168 -13.90 -21.19 -6.66
CA LEU A 168 -15.06 -21.89 -6.09
C LEU A 168 -16.14 -20.92 -5.58
N ILE A 169 -15.71 -19.81 -4.98
CA ILE A 169 -16.60 -18.75 -4.50
C ILE A 169 -17.30 -18.07 -5.68
N LEU A 170 -16.55 -17.70 -6.73
CA LEU A 170 -17.11 -17.07 -7.93
C LEU A 170 -18.13 -17.97 -8.65
N LYS A 171 -17.84 -19.27 -8.79
CA LYS A 171 -18.81 -20.26 -9.34
C LYS A 171 -20.12 -20.29 -8.57
N SER A 172 -20.04 -20.16 -7.25
CA SER A 172 -21.20 -20.22 -6.37
C SER A 172 -22.02 -18.93 -6.44
N LEU A 173 -21.34 -17.78 -6.50
CA LEU A 173 -21.98 -16.46 -6.60
C LEU A 173 -22.61 -16.19 -7.98
N ALA A 174 -22.02 -16.70 -9.07
CA ALA A 174 -22.50 -16.47 -10.45
C ALA A 174 -23.97 -16.87 -10.68
N ARG A 175 -24.51 -17.76 -9.83
CA ARG A 175 -25.92 -18.18 -9.85
C ARG A 175 -26.87 -17.18 -9.22
N LEU A 176 -26.37 -16.31 -8.34
CA LEU A 176 -27.16 -15.42 -7.50
C LEU A 176 -27.06 -13.97 -7.96
N CYS A 177 -25.85 -13.53 -8.33
CA CYS A 177 -25.59 -12.17 -8.73
C CYS A 177 -24.49 -12.10 -9.79
N ASN A 178 -24.41 -10.96 -10.48
CA ASN A 178 -23.36 -10.68 -11.42
C ASN A 178 -22.28 -9.83 -10.76
N VAL A 179 -21.12 -10.45 -10.54
CA VAL A 179 -20.05 -9.89 -9.71
C VAL A 179 -19.06 -9.12 -10.58
N LYS A 180 -18.92 -7.82 -10.31
CA LYS A 180 -17.93 -6.93 -10.92
C LYS A 180 -16.57 -7.03 -10.22
N ALA A 181 -16.58 -7.09 -8.89
CA ALA A 181 -15.39 -7.23 -8.05
C ALA A 181 -15.75 -7.80 -6.68
N ILE A 182 -14.77 -8.39 -5.99
CA ILE A 182 -14.90 -8.80 -4.59
C ILE A 182 -13.74 -8.24 -3.78
N ASN A 183 -14.05 -7.57 -2.67
CA ASN A 183 -13.08 -7.01 -1.75
C ASN A 183 -13.13 -7.77 -0.42
N TRP A 184 -12.12 -8.61 -0.18
CA TRP A 184 -11.90 -9.29 1.10
C TRP A 184 -11.07 -8.37 1.98
N PHE A 185 -11.66 -7.81 3.04
CA PHE A 185 -10.99 -6.84 3.90
C PHE A 185 -11.23 -7.19 5.37
N GLY A 186 -10.21 -7.76 6.02
CA GLY A 186 -10.31 -8.27 7.39
C GLY A 186 -11.47 -9.28 7.54
N LEU A 187 -12.46 -8.91 8.35
CA LEU A 187 -13.65 -9.73 8.65
C LEU A 187 -14.77 -9.60 7.60
N TYR A 188 -14.67 -8.62 6.72
CA TYR A 188 -15.75 -8.23 5.81
C TYR A 188 -15.45 -8.64 4.36
N CYS A 189 -16.53 -8.87 3.62
CA CYS A 189 -16.54 -9.09 2.19
C CYS A 189 -17.47 -8.08 1.52
N TYR A 190 -16.92 -7.23 0.66
CA TYR A 190 -17.71 -6.26 -0.11
C TYR A 190 -17.77 -6.70 -1.56
N ILE A 191 -18.96 -7.08 -2.01
CA ILE A 191 -19.19 -7.54 -3.38
C ILE A 191 -19.71 -6.37 -4.22
N GLU A 192 -18.97 -6.00 -5.25
CA GLU A 192 -19.41 -5.02 -6.24
C GLU A 192 -20.20 -5.74 -7.33
N LEU A 193 -21.39 -5.21 -7.65
CA LEU A 193 -22.29 -5.73 -8.67
C LEU A 193 -22.24 -4.90 -9.94
N HIS A 194 -22.42 -5.54 -11.09
CA HIS A 194 -22.63 -4.85 -12.35
C HIS A 194 -23.95 -4.08 -12.33
N THR A 195 -23.94 -2.84 -12.81
CA THR A 195 -25.14 -1.99 -12.93
C THR A 195 -25.74 -2.00 -14.33
N ASP A 196 -25.00 -2.50 -15.33
CA ASP A 196 -25.28 -2.44 -16.76
C ASP A 196 -25.76 -3.78 -17.34
N ASP A 197 -26.08 -4.75 -16.49
CA ASP A 197 -26.47 -6.11 -16.88
C ASP A 197 -27.99 -6.36 -16.88
N GLY A 198 -28.78 -5.31 -16.61
CA GLY A 198 -30.24 -5.38 -16.52
C GLY A 198 -30.79 -6.13 -15.30
N ARG A 199 -29.94 -6.58 -14.36
CA ARG A 199 -30.38 -7.26 -13.14
C ARG A 199 -30.74 -6.26 -12.05
N SER A 200 -31.82 -6.56 -11.33
CA SER A 200 -32.23 -5.82 -10.13
C SER A 200 -32.35 -6.77 -8.94
N TYR A 201 -31.82 -6.37 -7.79
CA TYR A 201 -31.84 -7.18 -6.58
C TYR A 201 -32.81 -6.58 -5.57
N LYS A 202 -33.63 -7.42 -4.92
CA LYS A 202 -34.55 -6.97 -3.87
C LYS A 202 -33.81 -6.77 -2.55
N ARG A 203 -34.37 -5.94 -1.67
CA ARG A 203 -33.90 -5.83 -0.28
C ARG A 203 -33.87 -7.22 0.37
N HIS A 204 -32.79 -7.54 1.06
CA HIS A 204 -32.59 -8.82 1.75
C HIS A 204 -32.70 -10.08 0.86
N SER A 205 -32.34 -9.97 -0.43
CA SER A 205 -32.41 -11.10 -1.39
C SER A 205 -31.09 -11.83 -1.62
N LEU A 206 -29.96 -11.26 -1.20
CA LEU A 206 -28.63 -11.83 -1.40
C LEU A 206 -28.02 -12.32 -0.07
N PRO A 207 -27.07 -13.29 -0.12
CA PRO A 207 -26.40 -13.83 1.07
C PRO A 207 -25.76 -12.76 1.94
N GLY A 208 -26.07 -12.77 3.24
CA GLY A 208 -25.38 -11.93 4.24
C GLY A 208 -24.03 -12.51 4.70
N LEU A 209 -23.72 -13.74 4.29
CA LEU A 209 -22.44 -14.41 4.48
C LEU A 209 -21.98 -14.98 3.15
N VAL A 210 -20.69 -14.84 2.86
CA VAL A 210 -20.01 -15.50 1.75
C VAL A 210 -18.67 -16.01 2.25
N ALA A 211 -18.49 -17.32 2.15
CA ALA A 211 -17.31 -18.02 2.65
C ALA A 211 -17.00 -17.77 4.14
N GLY A 212 -18.04 -17.63 4.96
CA GLY A 212 -17.97 -17.33 6.38
C GLY A 212 -17.69 -15.86 6.72
N LYS A 213 -17.62 -14.96 5.74
CA LYS A 213 -17.37 -13.52 5.95
C LYS A 213 -18.66 -12.73 5.91
N THR A 214 -18.79 -11.75 6.82
CA THR A 214 -19.90 -10.78 6.79
C THR A 214 -19.89 -10.05 5.46
N THR A 215 -20.96 -10.21 4.69
CA THR A 215 -21.01 -9.75 3.30
C THR A 215 -22.04 -8.65 3.09
N THR A 216 -21.60 -7.58 2.41
CA THR A 216 -22.47 -6.51 1.92
C THR A 216 -22.23 -6.30 0.43
N TYR A 217 -23.20 -5.65 -0.22
CA TYR A 217 -23.21 -5.48 -1.67
C TYR A 217 -23.17 -4.01 -2.03
N HIS A 218 -22.27 -3.68 -2.94
CA HIS A 218 -22.18 -2.37 -3.56
C HIS A 218 -22.75 -2.44 -4.97
N HIS A 219 -23.71 -1.58 -5.31
CA HIS A 219 -24.36 -1.59 -6.61
C HIS A 219 -24.35 -0.16 -7.17
N SER A 220 -23.22 0.21 -7.76
CA SER A 220 -22.92 1.55 -8.25
C SER A 220 -22.04 1.48 -9.49
N VAL A 221 -22.10 2.53 -10.31
CA VAL A 221 -21.18 2.71 -11.44
C VAL A 221 -19.75 2.92 -10.91
N ASN A 222 -19.62 3.71 -9.83
CA ASN A 222 -18.36 3.99 -9.16
C ASN A 222 -17.82 2.75 -8.45
N ARG A 223 -16.50 2.64 -8.35
CA ARG A 223 -15.87 1.55 -7.58
C ARG A 223 -16.11 1.79 -6.10
N PHE A 224 -16.18 0.69 -5.34
CA PHE A 224 -16.43 0.74 -3.91
C PHE A 224 -15.45 1.64 -3.13
N TRP A 225 -14.15 1.53 -3.41
CA TRP A 225 -13.12 2.33 -2.73
C TRP A 225 -13.03 3.78 -3.20
N ASP A 226 -13.69 4.13 -4.31
CA ASP A 226 -13.67 5.49 -4.84
C ASP A 226 -14.82 6.35 -4.28
N GLU A 227 -15.72 5.77 -3.47
CA GLU A 227 -16.88 6.50 -2.94
C GLU A 227 -16.53 7.34 -1.70
N PRO A 228 -16.91 8.64 -1.65
CA PRO A 228 -16.55 9.55 -0.57
C PRO A 228 -16.93 9.09 0.85
N GLU A 229 -18.04 8.37 1.01
CA GLU A 229 -18.48 7.86 2.32
C GLU A 229 -17.48 6.86 2.92
N ASN A 230 -16.73 6.16 2.07
CA ASN A 230 -15.73 5.16 2.46
C ASN A 230 -14.37 5.77 2.81
N LEU A 231 -14.18 7.05 2.47
CA LEU A 231 -12.99 7.85 2.74
C LEU A 231 -13.11 8.67 4.05
N GLY A 232 -14.17 8.46 4.83
CA GLY A 232 -14.55 9.28 6.00
C GLY A 232 -13.57 9.27 7.18
N LEU A 233 -12.50 8.48 7.12
CA LEU A 233 -11.38 8.51 8.08
C LEU A 233 -10.31 9.49 7.59
N ILE A 234 -10.67 10.78 7.51
CA ILE A 234 -9.70 11.81 7.12
C ILE A 234 -8.69 11.94 8.26
N ARG A 235 -7.48 11.43 8.04
CA ARG A 235 -6.33 11.88 8.83
C ARG A 235 -6.16 13.31 8.39
N ARG A 236 -6.44 14.29 9.27
CA ARG A 236 -6.26 15.70 8.91
C ARG A 236 -4.79 15.97 8.56
N ILE A 237 -4.41 15.69 7.33
CA ILE A 237 -3.59 16.57 6.53
C ILE A 237 -4.53 17.75 6.33
N ASP A 238 -4.36 18.82 7.12
CA ASP A 238 -5.21 20.00 7.01
C ASP A 238 -5.34 20.35 5.52
N SER A 239 -6.56 20.31 4.98
CA SER A 239 -6.77 20.48 3.54
C SER A 239 -6.30 21.84 3.06
N ARG A 240 -6.18 22.83 3.96
CA ARG A 240 -5.55 24.13 3.68
C ARG A 240 -4.04 24.02 3.55
N VAL A 241 -3.41 23.15 4.33
CA VAL A 241 -1.99 22.79 4.21
C VAL A 241 -1.77 21.98 2.92
N SER A 242 -2.60 20.97 2.62
CA SER A 242 -2.54 20.19 1.37
C SER A 242 -2.76 21.02 0.10
N ALA A 243 -3.71 21.97 0.12
CA ALA A 243 -3.99 22.84 -1.02
C ALA A 243 -2.95 23.96 -1.23
N ALA A 244 -2.28 24.40 -0.16
CA ALA A 244 -1.20 25.39 -0.23
C ALA A 244 0.16 24.76 -0.59
N ILE A 245 0.30 23.45 -0.40
CA ILE A 245 1.47 22.68 -0.79
C ILE A 245 1.44 22.48 -2.32
N SER A 246 2.30 23.20 -3.04
CA SER A 246 2.71 22.78 -4.40
C SER A 246 3.15 21.32 -4.34
N PRO A 247 2.99 20.47 -5.38
CA PRO A 247 3.31 19.05 -5.28
C PRO A 247 4.76 18.85 -4.79
N LEU A 248 4.91 18.59 -3.49
CA LEU A 248 6.21 18.40 -2.83
C LEU A 248 6.67 17.03 -3.28
N GLN A 249 7.50 17.03 -4.30
CA GLN A 249 8.11 15.84 -4.84
C GLN A 249 9.61 16.04 -4.77
N ASP A 250 10.34 14.99 -4.44
CA ASP A 250 11.80 14.98 -4.55
C ASP A 250 12.23 15.20 -6.01
N GLN A 251 12.81 16.37 -6.30
CA GLN A 251 13.34 16.77 -7.61
C GLN A 251 14.86 16.55 -7.71
N THR A 252 15.47 15.80 -6.79
CA THR A 252 16.92 15.62 -6.77
C THR A 252 17.38 14.82 -7.99
N ASP A 253 18.31 15.40 -8.74
CA ASP A 253 19.08 14.68 -9.75
C ASP A 253 20.14 13.81 -9.05
N TYR A 254 19.81 12.55 -8.83
CA TYR A 254 20.67 11.56 -8.16
C TYR A 254 21.83 11.07 -9.03
N LEU A 255 21.81 11.35 -10.33
CA LEU A 255 22.96 11.09 -11.21
C LEU A 255 24.05 12.14 -11.02
N ARG A 256 23.67 13.42 -10.85
CA ARG A 256 24.64 14.52 -10.67
C ARG A 256 24.96 14.84 -9.21
N LYS A 257 23.94 14.87 -8.35
CA LYS A 257 24.07 15.28 -6.93
C LYS A 257 24.19 14.09 -5.97
N GLY A 258 23.87 12.88 -6.44
CA GLY A 258 23.86 11.65 -5.65
C GLY A 258 25.13 10.81 -5.82
N SER A 259 25.00 9.50 -5.60
CA SER A 259 26.07 8.50 -5.77
C SER A 259 26.37 8.15 -7.23
N GLY A 260 25.65 8.74 -8.19
CA GLY A 260 25.73 8.36 -9.60
C GLY A 260 25.09 6.99 -9.91
N VAL A 261 24.35 6.43 -8.94
CA VAL A 261 23.66 5.15 -9.07
C VAL A 261 22.18 5.39 -8.76
N LEU A 262 21.31 5.08 -9.71
CA LEU A 262 19.87 5.10 -9.51
C LEU A 262 19.44 3.94 -8.61
N GLN A 263 18.36 4.15 -7.87
CA GLN A 263 17.81 3.17 -6.95
C GLN A 263 16.28 3.29 -6.94
N PRO A 264 15.54 2.30 -6.41
CA PRO A 264 14.10 2.42 -6.23
C PRO A 264 13.67 3.69 -5.48
N GLY A 265 12.50 4.22 -5.83
CA GLY A 265 11.91 5.41 -5.22
C GLY A 265 12.43 6.74 -5.73
N VAL A 266 13.46 6.77 -6.61
CA VAL A 266 13.88 8.02 -7.26
C VAL A 266 12.78 8.53 -8.18
N ARG A 267 12.71 9.85 -8.37
CA ARG A 267 11.81 10.44 -9.35
C ARG A 267 12.17 9.97 -10.75
N ILE A 268 11.16 9.66 -11.54
CA ILE A 268 11.27 9.50 -12.99
C ILE A 268 10.11 10.23 -13.64
N ALA A 269 10.33 10.63 -14.89
CA ALA A 269 9.36 11.37 -15.64
C ALA A 269 9.26 10.82 -17.06
N ALA A 270 8.07 10.94 -17.65
CA ALA A 270 7.78 10.44 -18.97
C ALA A 270 7.20 11.56 -19.81
N GLY A 271 7.78 11.82 -20.97
CA GLY A 271 7.32 12.91 -21.82
C GLY A 271 7.77 12.78 -23.25
N HIS A 272 7.21 13.67 -24.07
CA HIS A 272 7.64 13.91 -25.44
C HIS A 272 8.60 15.12 -25.42
N PRO A 273 9.74 15.07 -26.13
CA PRO A 273 10.71 16.17 -26.14
C PRO A 273 10.17 17.52 -26.66
N ASP A 274 8.98 17.56 -27.27
CA ASP A 274 8.45 18.72 -28.02
C ASP A 274 7.33 19.53 -27.33
N SER A 275 7.03 19.33 -26.04
CA SER A 275 5.90 20.05 -25.36
C SER A 275 6.17 21.52 -25.01
N SER A 276 6.90 22.25 -25.86
CA SER A 276 7.19 23.69 -25.72
C SER A 276 6.02 24.61 -26.07
N THR A 277 4.87 24.08 -26.53
CA THR A 277 3.79 24.89 -27.13
C THR A 277 2.49 24.97 -26.32
N THR A 278 2.41 24.39 -25.12
CA THR A 278 1.25 24.58 -24.23
C THR A 278 1.70 24.88 -22.80
N PRO A 279 1.30 26.02 -22.21
CA PRO A 279 1.65 26.33 -20.83
C PRO A 279 0.93 25.42 -19.84
N SER A 280 1.71 24.97 -18.85
CA SER A 280 1.32 24.66 -17.46
C SER A 280 0.40 23.47 -17.17
N ILE A 281 0.76 22.26 -17.60
CA ILE A 281 0.52 21.08 -16.74
C ILE A 281 1.87 20.68 -16.15
N PRO A 282 2.08 20.77 -14.83
CA PRO A 282 3.32 20.31 -14.22
C PRO A 282 3.50 18.82 -14.55
N GLU A 283 4.68 18.47 -15.05
CA GLU A 283 5.03 17.09 -15.37
C GLU A 283 4.82 16.19 -14.14
N LEU A 284 3.91 15.23 -14.27
CA LEU A 284 3.62 14.24 -13.23
C LEU A 284 4.78 13.24 -13.17
N GLY A 285 5.73 13.52 -12.27
CA GLY A 285 6.78 12.57 -11.95
C GLY A 285 6.23 11.42 -11.11
N THR A 286 6.67 10.21 -11.41
CA THR A 286 6.33 8.97 -10.69
C THR A 286 7.57 8.43 -9.98
N SER A 287 7.40 7.45 -9.10
CA SER A 287 8.52 6.79 -8.43
C SER A 287 9.04 5.62 -9.27
N CYS A 288 10.36 5.50 -9.33
CA CYS A 288 11.02 4.37 -9.96
C CYS A 288 10.83 3.11 -9.12
N GLY A 289 10.59 1.98 -9.78
CA GLY A 289 10.46 0.67 -9.13
C GLY A 289 11.81 -0.04 -8.97
N VAL A 290 11.84 -1.35 -9.22
CA VAL A 290 13.03 -2.20 -9.06
C VAL A 290 13.64 -2.58 -10.40
N ARG A 291 14.92 -3.01 -10.37
CA ARG A 291 15.57 -3.64 -11.52
C ARG A 291 15.33 -5.14 -11.51
N LEU A 292 14.92 -5.67 -12.66
CA LEU A 292 14.61 -7.06 -12.88
C LEU A 292 15.54 -7.69 -13.92
N ARG A 293 15.67 -9.00 -13.82
CA ARG A 293 16.28 -9.88 -14.80
C ARG A 293 15.24 -10.85 -15.32
N HIS A 294 15.12 -10.97 -16.63
CA HIS A 294 14.32 -12.01 -17.25
C HIS A 294 15.15 -13.30 -17.38
N SER A 295 14.49 -14.45 -17.39
CA SER A 295 15.11 -15.77 -17.63
C SER A 295 15.96 -15.86 -18.92
N THR A 296 15.68 -14.99 -19.90
CA THR A 296 16.45 -14.88 -21.15
C THR A 296 17.67 -13.95 -21.06
N GLY A 297 17.97 -13.39 -19.88
CA GLY A 297 19.06 -12.43 -19.67
C GLY A 297 18.71 -10.96 -19.94
N ARG A 298 17.49 -10.64 -20.38
CA ARG A 298 17.03 -9.25 -20.54
C ARG A 298 16.99 -8.55 -19.18
N LEU A 299 17.36 -7.27 -19.14
CA LEU A 299 17.29 -6.43 -17.95
C LEU A 299 16.26 -5.34 -18.17
N ALA A 300 15.54 -4.98 -17.13
CA ALA A 300 14.63 -3.84 -17.17
C ALA A 300 14.43 -3.24 -15.78
N VAL A 301 13.98 -2.00 -15.72
CA VAL A 301 13.52 -1.36 -14.49
C VAL A 301 12.01 -1.16 -14.56
N THR A 302 11.30 -1.52 -13.50
CA THR A 302 9.85 -1.33 -13.42
C THR A 302 9.53 0.13 -13.11
N ILE A 303 8.48 0.66 -13.72
CA ILE A 303 7.94 2.00 -13.42
C ILE A 303 6.42 1.93 -13.35
N GLY A 304 5.79 2.89 -12.65
CA GLY A 304 4.34 3.05 -12.70
C GLY A 304 3.89 3.47 -14.10
N SER A 305 2.79 2.91 -14.61
CA SER A 305 2.33 3.12 -16.00
C SER A 305 1.64 4.47 -16.24
N GLN A 306 2.23 5.59 -15.78
CA GLN A 306 1.76 6.93 -16.15
C GLN A 306 2.06 7.28 -17.61
N ALA A 307 2.89 6.48 -18.25
CA ALA A 307 3.47 6.71 -19.56
C ALA A 307 2.91 5.75 -20.63
N GLN A 308 1.61 5.44 -20.66
CA GLN A 308 1.07 4.47 -21.65
C GLN A 308 1.47 4.83 -23.08
N ASP A 309 1.59 6.13 -23.38
CA ASP A 309 1.93 6.63 -24.72
C ASP A 309 3.39 7.07 -24.88
N CYS A 310 4.13 7.33 -23.80
CA CYS A 310 5.51 7.82 -23.87
C CYS A 310 6.52 6.67 -23.86
N GLN A 311 7.43 6.64 -24.84
CA GLN A 311 8.50 5.65 -24.92
C GLN A 311 9.75 6.04 -24.12
N ASP A 312 10.04 7.33 -24.02
CA ASP A 312 11.27 7.82 -23.41
C ASP A 312 11.07 8.23 -21.95
N ILE A 313 12.01 7.81 -21.10
CA ILE A 313 11.97 8.04 -19.65
C ILE A 313 13.18 8.89 -19.25
N TYR A 314 12.94 9.85 -18.37
CA TYR A 314 13.90 10.86 -17.93
C TYR A 314 14.06 10.87 -16.41
N HIS A 315 15.19 11.38 -15.94
CA HIS A 315 15.44 11.62 -14.52
C HIS A 315 16.17 12.95 -14.30
N PRO A 316 15.75 13.80 -13.34
CA PRO A 316 14.51 13.69 -12.56
C PRO A 316 13.27 14.14 -13.34
N ASP A 317 13.42 14.97 -14.36
CA ASP A 317 12.35 15.57 -15.18
C ASP A 317 12.76 15.66 -16.66
N THR A 318 11.79 15.88 -17.56
CA THR A 318 12.05 15.96 -19.01
C THR A 318 12.76 17.24 -19.45
N ALA A 319 12.61 18.33 -18.70
CA ALA A 319 13.15 19.64 -19.08
C ALA A 319 14.65 19.79 -18.77
N ASN A 320 15.10 19.21 -17.66
CA ASN A 320 16.44 19.40 -17.09
C ASN A 320 17.20 18.09 -16.82
N GLY A 321 16.48 16.96 -16.91
CA GLY A 321 17.03 15.63 -16.68
C GLY A 321 17.48 14.93 -17.98
N PRO A 322 18.56 14.14 -17.95
CA PRO A 322 18.88 13.26 -19.06
C PRO A 322 17.80 12.19 -19.28
N LYS A 323 17.65 11.77 -20.54
CA LYS A 323 16.99 10.51 -20.88
C LYS A 323 17.77 9.36 -20.23
N ILE A 324 17.08 8.50 -19.49
CA ILE A 324 17.66 7.36 -18.79
C ILE A 324 17.34 6.01 -19.41
N GLY A 325 16.34 5.95 -20.29
CA GLY A 325 15.95 4.68 -20.91
C GLY A 325 14.73 4.78 -21.79
N THR A 326 14.33 3.63 -22.32
CA THR A 326 13.15 3.47 -23.18
C THR A 326 12.26 2.34 -22.68
N VAL A 327 10.94 2.52 -22.78
CA VAL A 327 9.99 1.46 -22.45
C VAL A 327 10.11 0.33 -23.48
N VAL A 328 10.25 -0.90 -23.00
CA VAL A 328 10.35 -2.11 -23.83
C VAL A 328 9.19 -3.08 -23.65
N GLU A 329 8.45 -2.96 -22.56
CA GLU A 329 7.33 -3.85 -22.24
C GLU A 329 6.31 -3.12 -21.36
N ARG A 330 5.03 -3.44 -21.52
CA ARG A 330 3.95 -2.85 -20.72
C ARG A 330 3.04 -3.94 -20.18
N TRP A 331 2.63 -3.75 -18.93
CA TRP A 331 1.69 -4.59 -18.21
C TRP A 331 0.53 -3.72 -17.73
N PRO A 332 -0.41 -3.35 -18.63
CA PRO A 332 -1.46 -2.38 -18.32
C PRO A 332 -2.37 -2.83 -17.17
N SER A 333 -2.65 -4.14 -17.08
CA SER A 333 -3.43 -4.72 -15.99
C SER A 333 -2.78 -4.54 -14.61
N LEU A 334 -1.45 -4.46 -14.56
CA LEU A 334 -0.68 -4.28 -13.33
C LEU A 334 -0.27 -2.82 -13.10
N SER A 335 -0.61 -1.92 -14.02
CA SER A 335 -0.11 -0.55 -14.06
C SER A 335 1.43 -0.45 -13.99
N ILE A 336 2.13 -1.39 -14.63
CA ILE A 336 3.60 -1.45 -14.67
C ILE A 336 4.10 -1.31 -16.11
N ALA A 337 5.21 -0.62 -16.31
CA ALA A 337 6.00 -0.68 -17.54
C ALA A 337 7.45 -1.06 -17.23
N MET A 338 8.11 -1.72 -18.17
CA MET A 338 9.50 -2.15 -18.11
C MET A 338 10.35 -1.21 -18.97
N VAL A 339 11.39 -0.64 -18.39
CA VAL A 339 12.30 0.30 -19.04
C VAL A 339 13.66 -0.34 -19.21
N ASP A 340 14.16 -0.38 -20.44
CA ASP A 340 15.56 -0.68 -20.69
C ASP A 340 16.38 0.59 -20.45
N LEU A 341 17.31 0.51 -19.50
CA LEU A 341 18.13 1.65 -19.11
C LEU A 341 19.30 1.81 -20.08
N ASP A 342 19.71 3.06 -20.30
CA ASP A 342 20.95 3.34 -21.03
C ASP A 342 22.14 2.60 -20.38
N SER A 343 22.94 1.93 -21.19
CA SER A 343 24.08 1.10 -20.76
C SER A 343 25.11 1.83 -19.90
N SER A 344 25.20 3.16 -20.01
CA SER A 344 26.10 3.99 -19.21
C SER A 344 25.63 4.21 -17.76
N LEU A 345 24.36 3.92 -17.49
CA LEU A 345 23.73 4.16 -16.20
C LEU A 345 23.85 2.95 -15.28
N ARG A 346 24.03 3.24 -13.99
CA ARG A 346 24.03 2.22 -12.94
C ARG A 346 22.73 2.30 -12.16
N PHE A 347 22.12 1.15 -11.94
CA PHE A 347 20.96 0.98 -11.07
C PHE A 347 21.22 -0.13 -10.06
N SER A 348 20.89 0.11 -8.79
CA SER A 348 21.03 -0.88 -7.72
C SER A 348 19.74 -1.07 -6.93
N ASN A 349 19.34 -2.33 -6.74
CA ASN A 349 18.30 -2.74 -5.79
C ASN A 349 18.81 -2.76 -4.34
N SER A 350 20.12 -2.60 -4.11
CA SER A 350 20.73 -2.74 -2.78
C SER A 350 20.40 -1.60 -1.81
N GLY A 351 19.81 -0.51 -2.31
CA GLY A 351 19.35 0.62 -1.51
C GLY A 351 17.91 0.96 -1.86
N TYR A 352 17.13 1.41 -0.89
CA TYR A 352 15.78 1.92 -1.12
C TYR A 352 15.43 3.01 -0.11
N PHE A 353 16.27 4.04 -0.10
CA PHE A 353 16.18 5.15 0.84
C PHE A 353 16.02 4.70 2.31
N GLN A 354 14.87 5.01 2.92
CA GLN A 354 14.55 4.65 4.30
C GLN A 354 13.75 3.32 4.40
N ALA A 355 13.23 2.81 3.29
CA ALA A 355 12.57 1.50 3.22
C ALA A 355 13.59 0.36 3.14
N ALA A 356 13.13 -0.87 3.40
CA ALA A 356 13.97 -2.06 3.25
C ALA A 356 14.43 -2.25 1.80
N SER A 357 15.71 -2.54 1.58
CA SER A 357 16.21 -2.79 0.22
C SER A 357 15.52 -4.00 -0.41
N PRO A 358 14.99 -3.90 -1.66
CA PRO A 358 14.41 -5.02 -2.38
C PRO A 358 15.36 -6.22 -2.51
N LYS A 359 14.84 -7.44 -2.29
CA LYS A 359 15.64 -8.70 -2.35
C LYS A 359 15.08 -9.78 -3.25
N CYS A 360 13.76 -9.93 -3.29
CA CYS A 360 13.11 -10.84 -4.23
C CYS A 360 11.69 -10.38 -4.55
N LEU A 361 11.14 -10.86 -5.67
CA LEU A 361 9.71 -10.73 -5.94
C LEU A 361 8.99 -11.88 -5.23
N VAL A 362 7.89 -11.57 -4.54
CA VAL A 362 7.09 -12.60 -3.86
C VAL A 362 5.73 -12.78 -4.51
N ARG A 363 5.29 -14.04 -4.55
CA ARG A 363 3.95 -14.40 -4.99
C ARG A 363 2.90 -13.95 -3.98
N SER A 364 1.70 -13.69 -4.46
CA SER A 364 0.56 -13.21 -3.68
C SER A 364 0.21 -14.08 -2.47
N ASP A 365 0.30 -15.40 -2.61
CA ASP A 365 0.04 -16.38 -1.54
C ASP A 365 1.08 -16.30 -0.41
N ASN A 366 2.26 -15.75 -0.68
CA ASN A 366 3.33 -15.52 0.30
C ASN A 366 3.27 -14.12 0.94
N VAL A 367 2.22 -13.36 0.66
CA VAL A 367 1.94 -12.07 1.31
C VAL A 367 0.65 -12.21 2.15
N PRO A 368 0.73 -12.81 3.34
CA PRO A 368 -0.42 -13.01 4.22
C PRO A 368 -0.99 -11.69 4.76
N ASN A 369 -2.28 -11.70 5.09
CA ASN A 369 -2.92 -10.60 5.81
C ASN A 369 -2.26 -10.39 7.18
N GLY A 370 -2.01 -9.14 7.53
CA GLY A 370 -1.26 -8.73 8.71
C GLY A 370 0.23 -8.46 8.44
N THR A 371 0.72 -8.73 7.22
CA THR A 371 2.09 -8.39 6.82
C THR A 371 2.31 -6.87 6.85
N TRP A 372 3.37 -6.44 7.54
CA TRP A 372 3.84 -5.06 7.48
C TRP A 372 4.86 -4.87 6.35
N CYS A 373 4.68 -3.78 5.63
CA CYS A 373 5.52 -3.36 4.52
C CYS A 373 5.87 -1.88 4.66
N SER A 374 6.92 -1.46 3.97
CA SER A 374 7.22 -0.05 3.69
C SER A 374 7.20 0.22 2.20
N CYS A 375 7.02 1.49 1.88
CA CYS A 375 7.13 2.03 0.53
C CYS A 375 7.71 3.44 0.66
N ASP A 376 8.82 3.71 -0.01
CA ASP A 376 9.44 5.04 -0.05
C ASP A 376 9.29 5.65 -1.44
N GLY A 377 8.42 6.66 -1.55
CA GLY A 377 8.07 7.31 -2.82
C GLY A 377 8.53 8.76 -2.92
N VAL A 378 8.59 9.27 -4.15
CA VAL A 378 9.06 10.63 -4.46
C VAL A 378 8.23 11.73 -3.80
N SER A 379 6.92 11.52 -3.59
CA SER A 379 5.99 12.53 -3.07
C SER A 379 5.73 12.41 -1.58
N THR A 380 5.79 11.21 -1.02
CA THR A 380 5.40 10.93 0.37
C THR A 380 6.61 10.69 1.28
N GLY A 381 7.78 10.40 0.69
CA GLY A 381 8.84 9.68 1.38
C GLY A 381 8.38 8.27 1.78
N LEU A 382 9.02 7.73 2.83
CA LEU A 382 8.60 6.52 3.54
C LEU A 382 7.17 6.61 4.06
N VAL A 383 6.37 5.60 3.71
CA VAL A 383 5.07 5.26 4.29
C VAL A 383 5.09 3.80 4.70
N PHE A 384 4.35 3.47 5.76
CA PHE A 384 4.15 2.09 6.18
C PHE A 384 2.80 1.59 5.69
N LEU A 385 2.73 0.31 5.35
CA LEU A 385 1.58 -0.34 4.77
C LEU A 385 1.32 -1.64 5.54
N HIS A 386 0.07 -1.89 5.91
CA HIS A 386 -0.31 -3.13 6.60
C HIS A 386 -1.31 -3.88 5.73
N CYS A 387 -0.96 -5.07 5.27
CA CYS A 387 -1.80 -5.86 4.37
C CYS A 387 -3.08 -6.29 5.10
N GLN A 388 -4.24 -5.81 4.65
CA GLN A 388 -5.54 -6.11 5.25
C GLN A 388 -6.34 -7.15 4.48
N GLY A 389 -5.99 -7.38 3.21
CA GLY A 389 -6.74 -8.29 2.39
C GLY A 389 -6.45 -8.25 0.91
N LEU A 390 -7.47 -8.65 0.14
CA LEU A 390 -7.38 -8.96 -1.27
C LEU A 390 -8.59 -8.42 -2.01
N ARG A 391 -8.37 -7.81 -3.17
CA ARG A 391 -9.39 -7.45 -4.14
C ARG A 391 -9.21 -8.32 -5.37
N ILE A 392 -10.31 -8.84 -5.89
CA ILE A 392 -10.38 -9.38 -7.25
C ILE A 392 -11.31 -8.52 -8.09
N SER A 393 -10.87 -8.18 -9.30
CA SER A 393 -11.56 -7.26 -10.20
C SER A 393 -11.40 -7.71 -11.66
N SER A 394 -12.07 -7.03 -12.60
CA SER A 394 -12.03 -7.38 -14.03
C SER A 394 -12.41 -8.85 -14.28
N ILE A 395 -13.40 -9.34 -13.54
CA ILE A 395 -13.80 -10.75 -13.54
C ILE A 395 -14.48 -11.06 -14.88
N CYS A 396 -13.87 -11.96 -15.65
CA CYS A 396 -14.43 -12.47 -16.89
C CYS A 396 -14.60 -13.99 -16.78
N GLY A 397 -15.81 -14.47 -16.98
CA GLY A 397 -16.08 -15.89 -17.12
C GLY A 397 -15.71 -16.37 -18.52
N LYS A 398 -15.02 -17.52 -18.64
CA LYS A 398 -14.93 -18.19 -19.94
C LYS A 398 -16.21 -19.00 -20.15
N ASP A 399 -17.01 -18.57 -21.12
CA ASP A 399 -18.24 -19.25 -21.49
C ASP A 399 -17.94 -20.65 -22.06
N ILE A 400 -18.84 -21.59 -21.77
CA ILE A 400 -18.93 -22.85 -22.49
C ILE A 400 -19.85 -22.60 -23.68
N GLU A 401 -19.48 -23.05 -24.87
CA GLU A 401 -20.41 -23.17 -26.00
C GLU A 401 -21.68 -23.90 -25.53
N GLY A 402 -22.82 -23.19 -25.45
CA GLY A 402 -24.10 -23.75 -24.99
C GLY A 402 -24.80 -23.06 -23.81
N GLY A 403 -24.33 -21.89 -23.35
CA GLY A 403 -25.12 -21.04 -22.43
C GLY A 403 -25.15 -21.48 -20.95
N GLY A 404 -24.14 -22.23 -20.51
CA GLY A 404 -23.95 -22.60 -19.10
C GLY A 404 -23.18 -21.55 -18.29
N TYR A 405 -23.16 -21.71 -16.96
CA TYR A 405 -22.34 -20.87 -16.07
C TYR A 405 -20.84 -21.08 -16.30
N PRO A 406 -19.99 -20.03 -16.14
CA PRO A 406 -18.55 -20.14 -16.40
C PRO A 406 -17.87 -21.21 -15.54
N ARG A 407 -17.04 -22.05 -16.17
CA ARG A 407 -16.20 -23.05 -15.47
C ARG A 407 -14.85 -22.51 -15.05
N GLU A 408 -14.38 -21.47 -15.71
CA GLU A 408 -13.12 -20.78 -15.42
C GLU A 408 -13.37 -19.28 -15.38
N PHE A 409 -12.60 -18.61 -14.53
CA PHE A 409 -12.60 -17.16 -14.41
C PHE A 409 -11.18 -16.64 -14.66
N SER A 410 -11.09 -15.51 -15.34
CA SER A 410 -9.90 -14.66 -15.34
C SER A 410 -10.23 -13.38 -14.60
N TYR A 411 -9.32 -12.91 -13.75
CA TYR A 411 -9.51 -11.71 -12.95
C TYR A 411 -8.16 -11.10 -12.59
N LEU A 412 -8.15 -9.79 -12.37
CA LEU A 412 -7.03 -9.08 -11.77
C LEU A 412 -7.07 -9.28 -10.26
N THR A 413 -5.92 -9.53 -9.66
CA THR A 413 -5.76 -9.71 -8.21
C THR A 413 -4.91 -8.58 -7.64
N GLU A 414 -5.41 -7.93 -6.60
CA GLU A 414 -4.78 -6.77 -5.96
C GLU A 414 -4.75 -6.97 -4.44
N LYS A 415 -3.65 -6.58 -3.79
CA LYS A 415 -3.57 -6.55 -2.34
C LYS A 415 -4.11 -5.22 -1.83
N LEU A 416 -4.87 -5.29 -0.74
CA LEU A 416 -5.42 -4.13 -0.04
C LEU A 416 -4.58 -3.87 1.22
N TYR A 417 -4.10 -2.64 1.38
CA TYR A 417 -3.27 -2.22 2.51
C TYR A 417 -3.94 -1.08 3.26
N SER A 418 -3.92 -1.11 4.59
CA SER A 418 -4.06 0.13 5.36
C SER A 418 -2.78 0.94 5.22
N THR A 419 -2.89 2.24 4.93
CA THR A 419 -1.74 3.14 4.81
C THR A 419 -1.41 3.78 6.15
N PHE A 420 -0.14 4.08 6.44
CA PHE A 420 0.34 4.79 7.63
C PHE A 420 1.46 5.76 7.21
N GLY A 421 1.11 7.02 7.03
CA GLY A 421 1.99 8.04 6.46
C GLY A 421 1.20 9.11 5.71
N PRO A 422 1.86 10.13 5.13
CA PRO A 422 1.23 11.22 4.40
C PRO A 422 0.77 10.78 2.99
N VAL A 423 -0.21 9.87 2.93
CA VAL A 423 -0.83 9.41 1.67
C VAL A 423 -2.18 10.11 1.53
N GLY A 424 -2.49 10.71 0.37
CA GLY A 424 -3.79 11.36 0.14
C GLY A 424 -3.73 12.46 -0.94
N GLY A 425 -4.85 12.67 -1.64
CA GLY A 425 -4.97 13.70 -2.68
C GLY A 425 -3.87 13.64 -3.74
N ARG A 426 -3.27 14.80 -4.08
CA ARG A 426 -2.20 14.94 -5.09
C ARG A 426 -0.90 14.18 -4.74
N LEU A 427 -0.70 13.76 -3.48
CA LEU A 427 0.52 13.04 -3.07
C LEU A 427 0.53 11.59 -3.60
N THR A 428 -0.64 11.03 -3.90
CA THR A 428 -0.80 9.63 -4.35
C THR A 428 -0.26 9.41 -5.77
N ASP A 429 -0.24 10.46 -6.60
CA ASP A 429 0.25 10.35 -7.98
C ASP A 429 1.76 10.20 -8.05
N GLY A 430 2.53 10.83 -7.14
CA GLY A 430 3.99 10.71 -7.16
C GLY A 430 4.52 9.36 -6.69
N ILE A 431 3.86 8.73 -5.71
CA ILE A 431 4.31 7.46 -5.11
C ILE A 431 4.10 6.27 -6.04
N ARG A 432 3.29 6.38 -7.10
CA ARG A 432 3.02 5.27 -8.02
C ARG A 432 4.32 4.68 -8.58
N GLY A 433 4.34 3.35 -8.74
CA GLY A 433 5.51 2.60 -9.20
C GLY A 433 6.56 2.33 -8.13
N ALA A 434 6.48 2.96 -6.95
CA ALA A 434 7.36 2.66 -5.83
C ALA A 434 7.15 1.22 -5.34
N PRO A 435 8.23 0.45 -5.04
CA PRO A 435 8.08 -0.91 -4.55
C PRO A 435 7.49 -0.95 -3.14
N ILE A 436 6.56 -1.88 -2.91
CA ILE A 436 6.07 -2.23 -1.58
C ILE A 436 6.90 -3.40 -1.09
N VAL A 437 7.69 -3.17 -0.05
CA VAL A 437 8.67 -4.15 0.48
C VAL A 437 8.31 -4.59 1.88
N LYS A 438 8.44 -5.88 2.17
CA LYS A 438 8.20 -6.43 3.51
C LYS A 438 9.21 -5.88 4.53
N GLU A 439 8.71 -5.55 5.71
CA GLU A 439 9.52 -5.06 6.82
C GLU A 439 10.48 -6.12 7.39
N VAL A 440 11.55 -5.66 8.05
CA VAL A 440 12.58 -6.50 8.66
C VAL A 440 12.31 -6.68 10.16
N SER A 441 12.52 -7.88 10.70
CA SER A 441 12.52 -8.10 12.16
C SER A 441 13.93 -8.21 12.72
N SER A 442 14.14 -7.63 13.90
CA SER A 442 15.37 -7.82 14.70
C SER A 442 15.55 -9.23 15.25
N ARG A 443 14.46 -9.99 15.38
CA ARG A 443 14.44 -11.27 16.09
C ARG A 443 14.39 -12.49 15.19
N THR A 444 14.08 -12.32 13.91
CA THR A 444 14.01 -13.43 12.95
C THR A 444 15.17 -13.36 11.96
N ALA A 445 15.63 -14.51 11.46
CA ALA A 445 16.56 -14.55 10.32
C ALA A 445 15.94 -14.00 9.02
N ASP A 446 14.64 -13.67 9.02
CA ASP A 446 13.99 -12.95 7.94
C ASP A 446 14.58 -11.55 7.82
N SER A 447 15.28 -11.35 6.71
CA SER A 447 16.02 -10.13 6.44
C SER A 447 15.15 -9.05 5.77
N GLY A 448 13.84 -9.31 5.56
CA GLY A 448 12.87 -8.46 4.88
C GLY A 448 13.30 -8.04 3.47
N GLY A 449 12.61 -7.05 2.89
CA GLY A 449 12.89 -6.56 1.53
C GLY A 449 12.20 -7.35 0.41
N ASP A 450 11.30 -8.26 0.75
CA ASP A 450 10.48 -8.98 -0.23
C ASP A 450 9.50 -8.02 -0.89
N VAL A 451 9.57 -7.92 -2.22
CA VAL A 451 8.72 -7.01 -3.02
C VAL A 451 7.36 -7.65 -3.20
N CYS A 452 6.37 -7.13 -2.49
CA CYS A 452 5.00 -7.62 -2.44
C CYS A 452 4.13 -7.08 -3.59
N GLY A 453 4.55 -5.99 -4.21
CA GLY A 453 3.83 -5.28 -5.25
C GLY A 453 4.47 -3.94 -5.58
N MET A 454 3.90 -3.21 -6.54
CA MET A 454 4.22 -1.81 -6.81
C MET A 454 3.03 -0.95 -6.39
N PHE A 455 3.28 0.17 -5.73
CA PHE A 455 2.21 1.09 -5.34
C PHE A 455 1.48 1.56 -6.60
N CYS A 456 0.18 1.28 -6.72
CA CYS A 456 -0.61 1.60 -7.90
C CYS A 456 -1.53 2.79 -7.64
N SER A 457 -2.33 2.70 -6.59
CA SER A 457 -3.30 3.73 -6.22
C SER A 457 -3.62 3.63 -4.73
N GLY A 458 -4.09 4.71 -4.14
CA GLY A 458 -4.54 4.71 -2.76
C GLY A 458 -4.94 6.10 -2.29
N ASP A 459 -5.34 6.17 -1.03
CA ASP A 459 -5.74 7.37 -0.31
C ASP A 459 -5.21 7.34 1.14
N GLU A 460 -5.76 8.19 2.00
CA GLU A 460 -5.39 8.31 3.42
C GLU A 460 -5.64 7.06 4.26
N PHE A 461 -6.46 6.13 3.75
CA PHE A 461 -6.91 4.93 4.44
C PHE A 461 -6.43 3.65 3.76
N ILE A 462 -6.60 3.51 2.44
CA ILE A 462 -6.31 2.29 1.69
C ILE A 462 -5.34 2.53 0.56
N ALA A 463 -4.40 1.62 0.38
CA ALA A 463 -3.61 1.48 -0.84
C ALA A 463 -3.87 0.13 -1.50
N MET A 464 -3.75 0.13 -2.82
CA MET A 464 -3.94 -1.03 -3.70
C MET A 464 -2.68 -1.26 -4.51
N ALA A 465 -2.30 -2.52 -4.62
CA ALA A 465 -1.20 -2.96 -5.48
C ALA A 465 -1.57 -4.27 -6.18
N PRO A 466 -1.53 -4.33 -7.51
CA PRO A 466 -1.61 -5.58 -8.24
C PRO A 466 -0.53 -6.57 -7.78
N VAL A 467 -0.88 -7.84 -7.74
CA VAL A 467 0.08 -8.91 -7.39
C VAL A 467 1.10 -9.12 -8.51
N LEU A 468 2.28 -9.62 -8.17
CA LEU A 468 3.38 -9.79 -9.12
C LEU A 468 3.42 -11.19 -9.76
N ASP A 469 2.40 -12.02 -9.50
CA ASP A 469 2.35 -13.43 -9.91
C ASP A 469 2.59 -13.59 -11.42
N ASP A 470 1.91 -12.78 -12.26
CA ASP A 470 2.05 -12.84 -13.72
C ASP A 470 3.46 -12.43 -14.20
N ILE A 471 4.09 -11.45 -13.52
CA ILE A 471 5.47 -11.02 -13.83
C ILE A 471 6.46 -12.14 -13.46
N ILE A 472 6.26 -12.78 -12.30
CA ILE A 472 7.08 -13.92 -11.86
C ILE A 472 6.90 -15.11 -12.81
N GLU A 473 5.66 -15.41 -13.23
CA GLU A 473 5.32 -16.49 -14.16
C GLU A 473 5.89 -16.26 -15.56
N ALA A 474 5.97 -15.00 -15.99
CA ALA A 474 6.66 -14.63 -17.22
C ALA A 474 8.20 -14.85 -17.14
N GLY A 475 8.74 -15.13 -15.96
CA GLY A 475 10.16 -15.45 -15.78
C GLY A 475 11.02 -14.25 -15.42
N TRP A 476 10.42 -13.18 -14.89
CA TRP A 476 11.15 -12.07 -14.29
C TRP A 476 11.47 -12.34 -12.82
N GLU A 477 12.70 -12.03 -12.43
CA GLU A 477 13.20 -12.08 -11.06
C GLU A 477 13.93 -10.78 -10.71
N LEU A 478 14.15 -10.52 -9.42
CA LEU A 478 14.93 -9.36 -9.00
C LEU A 478 16.40 -9.53 -9.45
N TYR A 479 16.99 -8.50 -10.06
CA TYR A 479 18.36 -8.55 -10.60
C TYR A 479 19.43 -8.64 -9.52
#